data_AF-A0A8S3JK79-F1
#
_entry.id   AF-A0A8S3JK79-F1
#
_cell.length_a   1.000
_cell.length_b   1.000
_cell.length_c   1.000
_cell.angle_alpha   90.00
_cell.angle_beta   90.00
_cell.angle_gamma   90.00
#
_symmetry.space_group_name_H-M   'P 1'
#
loop_
_entity.id
_entity.type
_entity.pdbx_description
1 polymer ?
#
loop_
_entity_poly.entity_id
_entity_poly.type
_entity_poly.pdbx_seq_one_letter_code
_entity_poly.pdbx_strand_id
1 'polypeptide(L)'
;PDGSHEFEHQPKMSLDIYECIKSIKRRIEEEPTAAVSLLYDQQVKKFRRENGTAASIPVFDRVKSSLYEYRSSKQPLVPKALSSIDIPYRLTRTLLDQNFLLCNNQLVSVVGFASSIGIKLLGDNAHWNADGTFRTAPKLFYQSYSIHVWDKFSMKPVIYAALPNKNTNTYDTFLNELIVYAQINGISLTPKSILIDFEMAAHQAFSKN
;
A
#
# COMPACT_ATOMS: atom_id res chain seq x y z
N PRO A 1 -51.33 -28.89 20.93
CA PRO A 1 -49.94 -28.47 21.21
C PRO A 1 -49.01 -29.68 21.17
N ASP A 2 -48.43 -29.96 20.02
CA ASP A 2 -47.04 -30.44 19.97
C ASP A 2 -46.52 -30.24 18.54
N GLY A 3 -45.86 -29.10 18.33
CA GLY A 3 -45.17 -28.79 17.09
C GLY A 3 -43.68 -28.97 17.36
N SER A 4 -43.20 -30.19 17.12
CA SER A 4 -41.78 -30.49 17.11
C SER A 4 -41.13 -29.75 15.95
N HIS A 5 -40.62 -28.55 16.21
CA HIS A 5 -39.68 -27.89 15.32
C HIS A 5 -38.37 -28.70 15.35
N GLU A 6 -38.21 -29.60 14.37
CA GLU A 6 -36.89 -30.12 14.02
C GLU A 6 -36.01 -28.93 13.63
N PHE A 7 -35.07 -28.58 14.50
CA PHE A 7 -33.97 -27.70 14.14
C PHE A 7 -33.10 -28.46 13.13
N GLU A 8 -33.38 -28.25 11.85
CA GLU A 8 -32.54 -28.71 10.76
C GLU A 8 -31.16 -28.05 10.93
N HIS A 9 -30.22 -28.82 11.49
CA HIS A 9 -28.83 -28.38 11.60
C HIS A 9 -28.30 -28.11 10.19
N GLN A 10 -27.89 -26.86 9.93
CA GLN A 10 -27.20 -26.50 8.69
C GLN A 10 -26.11 -27.54 8.39
N PRO A 11 -26.03 -28.07 7.16
CA PRO A 11 -25.06 -29.12 6.86
C PRO A 11 -23.66 -28.60 7.16
N LYS A 12 -22.91 -29.37 7.96
CA LYS A 12 -21.48 -29.15 8.18
C LYS A 12 -20.82 -29.02 6.81
N MET A 13 -20.16 -27.90 6.59
CA MET A 13 -19.37 -27.62 5.38
C MET A 13 -18.55 -28.86 5.00
N SER A 14 -18.65 -29.30 3.75
CA SER A 14 -17.90 -30.48 3.29
C SER A 14 -16.40 -30.27 3.49
N LEU A 15 -15.67 -31.35 3.77
CA LEU A 15 -14.24 -31.30 4.06
C LEU A 15 -13.45 -30.58 2.95
N ASP A 16 -13.82 -30.81 1.70
CA ASP A 16 -13.16 -30.18 0.54
C ASP A 16 -13.40 -28.66 0.49
N ILE A 17 -14.60 -28.18 0.87
CA ILE A 17 -14.89 -26.74 0.94
C ILE A 17 -14.09 -26.11 2.08
N TYR A 18 -14.01 -26.80 3.22
CA TYR A 18 -13.18 -26.36 4.34
C TYR A 18 -11.71 -26.21 3.94
N GLU A 19 -11.14 -27.21 3.26
CA GLU A 19 -9.76 -27.16 2.76
C GLU A 19 -9.57 -26.07 1.69
N CYS A 20 -10.57 -25.82 0.84
CA CYS A 20 -10.53 -24.68 -0.09
C CYS A 20 -10.44 -23.34 0.66
N ILE A 21 -11.28 -23.11 1.67
CA ILE A 21 -11.25 -21.86 2.48
C ILE A 21 -9.93 -21.73 3.24
N LYS A 22 -9.42 -22.84 3.79
CA LYS A 22 -8.13 -22.88 4.47
C LYS A 22 -6.97 -22.55 3.53
N SER A 23 -7.03 -23.02 2.28
CA SER A 23 -6.04 -22.68 1.26
C SER A 23 -6.05 -21.18 0.93
N ILE A 24 -7.22 -20.55 0.89
CA ILE A 24 -7.37 -19.09 0.71
C ILE A 24 -6.74 -18.35 1.89
N LYS A 25 -7.02 -18.79 3.12
CA LYS A 25 -6.42 -18.21 4.34
C LYS A 25 -4.89 -18.33 4.34
N ARG A 26 -4.32 -19.45 3.89
CA ARG A 26 -2.87 -19.59 3.72
C ARG A 26 -2.31 -18.59 2.71
N ARG A 27 -2.98 -18.40 1.56
CA ARG A 27 -2.59 -17.39 0.56
C ARG A 27 -2.64 -15.97 1.11
N ILE A 28 -3.58 -15.66 2.00
CA ILE A 28 -3.65 -14.36 2.68
C ILE A 28 -2.41 -14.14 3.57
N GLU A 29 -1.86 -15.19 4.17
CA GLU A 29 -0.63 -15.09 4.97
C GLU A 29 0.62 -14.95 4.09
N GLU A 30 0.67 -15.68 2.98
CA GLU A 30 1.76 -15.60 2.00
C GLU A 30 1.79 -14.24 1.29
N GLU A 31 0.62 -13.69 0.94
CA GLU A 31 0.47 -12.44 0.19
C GLU A 31 -0.48 -11.44 0.89
N PRO A 32 -0.11 -10.92 2.07
CA PRO A 32 -1.02 -10.13 2.90
C PRO A 32 -1.38 -8.75 2.34
N THR A 33 -0.78 -8.34 1.22
CA THR A 33 -1.06 -7.10 0.49
C THR A 33 -1.97 -7.30 -0.72
N ALA A 34 -2.08 -8.53 -1.25
CA ALA A 34 -2.92 -8.83 -2.40
C ALA A 34 -4.41 -8.61 -2.12
N ALA A 35 -5.20 -8.37 -3.17
CA ALA A 35 -6.65 -8.27 -3.05
C ALA A 35 -7.24 -9.62 -2.61
N VAL A 36 -8.05 -9.62 -1.54
CA VAL A 36 -8.63 -10.87 -0.99
C VAL A 36 -9.54 -11.55 -2.02
N SER A 37 -10.26 -10.76 -2.82
CA SER A 37 -11.09 -11.26 -3.93
C SER A 37 -10.25 -11.99 -4.98
N LEU A 38 -9.09 -11.44 -5.35
CA LEU A 38 -8.17 -12.08 -6.30
C LEU A 38 -7.66 -13.42 -5.75
N LEU A 39 -7.24 -13.46 -4.48
CA LEU A 39 -6.78 -14.68 -3.84
C LEU A 39 -7.88 -15.74 -3.77
N TYR A 40 -9.11 -15.32 -3.43
CA TYR A 40 -10.29 -16.18 -3.47
C TYR A 40 -10.52 -16.76 -4.87
N ASP A 41 -10.58 -15.91 -5.91
CA ASP A 41 -10.83 -16.34 -7.28
C ASP A 41 -9.76 -17.32 -7.78
N GLN A 42 -8.50 -17.07 -7.47
CA GLN A 42 -7.38 -17.95 -7.82
C GLN A 42 -7.53 -19.34 -7.18
N GLN A 43 -7.81 -19.40 -5.87
CA GLN A 43 -7.94 -20.68 -5.17
C GLN A 43 -9.22 -21.42 -5.57
N VAL A 44 -10.33 -20.73 -5.79
CA VAL A 44 -11.57 -21.35 -6.27
C VAL A 44 -11.40 -21.92 -7.67
N LYS A 45 -10.73 -21.19 -8.58
CA LYS A 45 -10.38 -21.71 -9.91
C LYS A 45 -9.47 -22.92 -9.82
N LYS A 46 -8.48 -22.92 -8.91
CA LYS A 46 -7.61 -24.08 -8.67
C LYS A 46 -8.41 -25.29 -8.17
N PHE A 47 -9.23 -25.09 -7.14
CA PHE A 47 -10.06 -26.14 -6.56
C PHE A 47 -11.01 -26.77 -7.57
N ARG A 48 -11.69 -25.97 -8.40
CA ARG A 48 -12.62 -26.47 -9.44
C ARG A 48 -11.91 -27.28 -10.52
N ARG A 49 -10.64 -26.98 -10.82
CA ARG A 49 -9.83 -27.80 -11.74
C ARG A 49 -9.47 -29.16 -11.14
N GLU A 50 -9.23 -29.21 -9.83
CA GLU A 50 -8.79 -30.42 -9.13
C GLU A 50 -9.96 -31.33 -8.73
N ASN A 51 -11.12 -30.76 -8.38
CA ASN A 51 -12.26 -31.49 -7.79
C ASN A 51 -13.53 -31.46 -8.67
N GLY A 52 -13.48 -30.84 -9.84
CA GLY A 52 -14.63 -30.65 -10.73
C GLY A 52 -15.58 -29.54 -10.29
N THR A 53 -16.65 -29.33 -11.08
CA THR A 53 -17.61 -28.22 -10.90
C THR A 53 -18.80 -28.55 -9.99
N ALA A 54 -18.91 -29.79 -9.51
CA ALA A 54 -20.06 -30.25 -8.73
C ALA A 54 -20.09 -29.72 -7.27
N ALA A 55 -18.96 -29.25 -6.75
CA ALA A 55 -18.86 -28.72 -5.39
C ALA A 55 -19.38 -27.27 -5.29
N SER A 56 -20.38 -27.05 -4.44
CA SER A 56 -20.97 -25.74 -4.18
C SER A 56 -20.08 -24.91 -3.26
N ILE A 57 -19.04 -24.28 -3.84
CA ILE A 57 -18.20 -23.33 -3.10
C ILE A 57 -19.04 -22.07 -2.77
N PRO A 58 -19.03 -21.61 -1.51
CA PRO A 58 -19.70 -20.36 -1.13
C PRO A 58 -19.15 -19.19 -1.95
N VAL A 59 -20.03 -18.40 -2.56
CA VAL A 59 -19.66 -17.16 -3.26
C VAL A 59 -18.88 -16.21 -2.37
N PHE A 60 -18.02 -15.39 -2.97
CA PHE A 60 -17.10 -14.50 -2.24
C PHE A 60 -17.79 -13.69 -1.13
N ASP A 61 -18.95 -13.09 -1.42
CA ASP A 61 -19.66 -12.26 -0.45
C ASP A 61 -20.05 -13.01 0.84
N ARG A 62 -20.28 -14.33 0.78
CA ARG A 62 -20.59 -15.14 1.97
C ARG A 62 -19.39 -15.38 2.87
N VAL A 63 -18.18 -15.34 2.32
CA VAL A 63 -16.92 -15.60 3.07
C VAL A 63 -16.09 -14.34 3.26
N LYS A 64 -16.46 -13.23 2.60
CA LYS A 64 -15.73 -11.96 2.56
C LYS A 64 -15.35 -11.49 3.97
N SER A 65 -16.31 -11.29 4.86
CA SER A 65 -16.05 -10.79 6.22
C SER A 65 -15.06 -11.68 6.96
N SER A 66 -15.26 -13.00 6.95
CA SER A 66 -14.35 -13.95 7.61
C SER A 66 -12.93 -13.92 7.05
N LEU A 67 -12.77 -13.78 5.73
CA LEU A 67 -11.45 -13.67 5.10
C LEU A 67 -10.75 -12.34 5.43
N TYR A 68 -11.49 -11.23 5.46
CA TYR A 68 -10.95 -9.93 5.84
C TYR A 68 -10.61 -9.85 7.33
N GLU A 69 -11.44 -10.40 8.20
CA GLU A 69 -11.15 -10.56 9.64
C GLU A 69 -9.90 -11.41 9.85
N TYR A 70 -9.80 -12.55 9.14
CA TYR A 70 -8.61 -13.39 9.18
C TYR A 70 -7.37 -12.61 8.74
N ARG A 71 -7.43 -11.87 7.62
CA ARG A 71 -6.34 -11.01 7.17
C ARG A 71 -5.95 -9.99 8.22
N SER A 72 -6.93 -9.30 8.81
CA SER A 72 -6.72 -8.29 9.85
C SER A 72 -6.06 -8.90 11.08
N SER A 73 -6.41 -10.13 11.46
CA SER A 73 -5.82 -10.84 12.60
C SER A 73 -4.33 -11.18 12.41
N LYS A 74 -3.85 -11.15 11.17
CA LYS A 74 -2.46 -11.44 10.77
C LYS A 74 -1.66 -10.20 10.41
N GLN A 75 -2.28 -9.02 10.35
CA GLN A 75 -1.56 -7.76 10.14
C GLN A 75 -0.98 -7.23 11.46
N PRO A 76 0.11 -6.43 11.39
CA PRO A 76 0.52 -5.61 12.52
C PRO A 76 -0.64 -4.74 13.00
N LEU A 77 -0.69 -4.48 14.31
CA LEU A 77 -1.63 -3.53 14.87
C LEU A 77 -1.45 -2.17 14.20
N VAL A 78 -2.56 -1.53 13.83
CA VAL A 78 -2.52 -0.17 13.31
C VAL A 78 -1.87 0.71 14.38
N PRO A 79 -0.77 1.42 14.07
CA PRO A 79 -0.11 2.28 15.02
C PRO A 79 -1.10 3.31 15.59
N LYS A 80 -0.91 3.68 16.87
CA LYS A 80 -1.77 4.67 17.55
C LYS A 80 -1.18 6.07 17.55
N ALA A 81 0.13 6.18 17.29
CA ALA A 81 0.85 7.44 17.21
C ALA A 81 1.87 7.38 16.06
N LEU A 82 2.20 8.54 15.50
CA LEU A 82 3.22 8.66 14.45
C LEU A 82 4.60 8.17 14.93
N SER A 83 4.95 8.45 16.19
CA SER A 83 6.20 8.01 16.82
C SER A 83 6.31 6.50 17.02
N SER A 84 5.18 5.77 16.99
CA SER A 84 5.15 4.32 17.16
C SER A 84 5.08 3.57 15.82
N ILE A 85 5.28 4.27 14.69
CA ILE A 85 5.26 3.63 13.38
C ILE A 85 6.57 2.85 13.19
N ASP A 86 6.42 1.53 13.21
CA ASP A 86 7.42 0.60 12.73
C ASP A 86 6.97 0.04 11.38
N ILE A 87 7.84 0.12 10.37
CA ILE A 87 7.51 -0.29 8.99
C ILE A 87 8.05 -1.71 8.78
N PRO A 88 7.17 -2.72 8.63
CA PRO A 88 7.61 -4.09 8.40
C PRO A 88 8.53 -4.18 7.17
N TYR A 89 9.59 -4.98 7.25
CA TYR A 89 10.56 -5.18 6.16
C TYR A 89 9.92 -5.43 4.79
N ARG A 90 8.88 -6.27 4.74
CA ARG A 90 8.13 -6.56 3.51
C ARG A 90 7.49 -5.34 2.82
N LEU A 91 7.26 -4.25 3.56
CA LEU A 91 6.71 -2.99 3.02
C LEU A 91 7.81 -1.98 2.63
N THR A 92 9.07 -2.25 2.96
CA THR A 92 10.22 -1.43 2.55
C THR A 92 10.81 -1.87 1.20
N ARG A 93 10.15 -2.82 0.54
CA ARG A 93 10.62 -3.52 -0.65
C ARG A 93 9.58 -3.51 -1.77
N THR A 94 10.05 -3.56 -3.02
CA THR A 94 9.19 -3.80 -4.20
C THR A 94 8.81 -5.29 -4.29
N LEU A 95 7.93 -5.64 -5.23
CA LEU A 95 7.59 -7.04 -5.53
C LEU A 95 8.79 -7.87 -6.04
N LEU A 96 9.86 -7.20 -6.48
CA LEU A 96 11.11 -7.81 -6.91
C LEU A 96 12.20 -7.75 -5.82
N ASP A 97 11.80 -7.51 -4.56
CA ASP A 97 12.67 -7.39 -3.38
C ASP A 97 13.73 -6.28 -3.47
N GLN A 98 13.47 -5.24 -4.27
CA GLN A 98 14.35 -4.07 -4.37
C GLN A 98 13.99 -3.05 -3.29
N ASN A 99 14.96 -2.25 -2.82
CA ASN A 99 14.66 -1.18 -1.87
C ASN A 99 13.60 -0.22 -2.42
N PHE A 100 12.59 0.05 -1.59
CA PHE A 100 11.51 0.98 -1.89
C PHE A 100 11.33 2.03 -0.80
N LEU A 101 11.81 1.80 0.42
CA LEU A 101 11.82 2.82 1.47
C LEU A 101 12.92 3.84 1.18
N LEU A 102 12.53 5.09 0.96
CA LEU A 102 13.42 6.23 0.75
C LEU A 102 13.88 6.76 2.11
N CYS A 103 12.93 7.05 3.01
CA CYS A 103 13.23 7.49 4.37
C CYS A 103 12.14 7.09 5.36
N ASN A 104 12.51 7.00 6.63
CA ASN A 104 11.60 6.89 7.77
C ASN A 104 12.13 7.81 8.88
N ASN A 105 11.89 9.10 8.74
CA ASN A 105 12.35 10.10 9.68
C ASN A 105 11.36 10.22 10.84
N GLN A 106 11.65 9.51 11.94
CA GLN A 106 10.76 9.45 13.10
C GLN A 106 10.67 10.78 13.88
N LEU A 107 11.69 11.65 13.80
CA LEU A 107 11.72 12.92 14.52
C LEU A 107 10.64 13.87 14.02
N VAL A 108 10.51 13.98 12.70
CA VAL A 108 9.44 14.78 12.07
C VAL A 108 8.30 13.90 11.56
N SER A 109 8.32 12.59 11.82
CA SER A 109 7.29 11.64 11.37
C SER A 109 7.03 11.68 9.87
N VAL A 110 8.09 11.73 9.05
CA VAL A 110 8.01 11.69 7.59
C VAL A 110 8.42 10.31 7.11
N VAL A 111 7.60 9.70 6.26
CA VAL A 111 7.94 8.42 5.61
C VAL A 111 7.89 8.61 4.10
N GLY A 112 8.99 8.33 3.42
CA GLY A 112 9.13 8.43 1.98
C GLY A 112 9.37 7.08 1.33
N PHE A 113 8.88 6.90 0.11
CA PHE A 113 9.08 5.71 -0.71
C PHE A 113 9.45 6.08 -2.14
N ALA A 114 10.47 5.41 -2.66
CA ALA A 114 10.90 5.50 -4.04
C ALA A 114 11.72 4.26 -4.43
N SER A 115 11.46 3.73 -5.63
CA SER A 115 12.34 2.73 -6.23
C SER A 115 13.55 3.40 -6.87
N SER A 116 14.62 2.65 -7.12
CA SER A 116 15.77 3.14 -7.90
C SER A 116 15.37 3.62 -9.30
N ILE A 117 14.41 2.92 -9.93
CA ILE A 117 13.83 3.33 -11.22
C ILE A 117 13.09 4.66 -11.08
N GLY A 118 12.30 4.83 -10.02
CA GLY A 118 11.56 6.06 -9.76
C GLY A 118 12.48 7.26 -9.57
N ILE A 119 13.57 7.10 -8.81
CA ILE A 119 14.59 8.15 -8.62
C ILE A 119 15.30 8.47 -9.93
N LYS A 120 15.68 7.45 -10.71
CA LYS A 120 16.28 7.67 -12.02
C LYS A 120 15.36 8.45 -12.94
N LEU A 121 14.09 8.05 -13.03
CA LEU A 121 13.08 8.78 -13.81
C LEU A 121 12.92 10.22 -13.32
N LEU A 122 12.98 10.45 -12.01
CA LEU A 122 12.92 11.80 -11.45
C LEU A 122 14.11 12.66 -11.92
N GLY A 123 15.34 12.12 -11.85
CA GLY A 123 16.56 12.80 -12.30
C GLY A 123 16.65 13.01 -13.81
N ASP A 124 16.13 12.08 -14.61
CA ASP A 124 16.12 12.16 -16.08
C ASP A 124 15.08 13.18 -16.60
N ASN A 125 14.16 13.65 -15.76
CA ASN A 125 13.08 14.56 -16.14
C ASN A 125 13.28 15.97 -15.60
N ALA A 126 13.26 16.95 -16.50
CA ALA A 126 13.42 18.37 -16.16
C ALA A 126 12.17 19.01 -15.55
N HIS A 127 10.99 18.41 -15.69
CA HIS A 127 9.73 18.98 -15.24
C HIS A 127 9.02 18.02 -14.31
N TRP A 128 8.79 18.46 -13.08
CA TRP A 128 8.11 17.67 -12.06
C TRP A 128 6.73 18.24 -11.77
N ASN A 129 5.85 17.38 -11.28
CA ASN A 129 4.58 17.80 -10.70
C ASN A 129 4.52 17.19 -9.30
N ALA A 130 4.07 17.92 -8.29
CA ALA A 130 3.87 17.34 -6.98
C ALA A 130 2.51 17.73 -6.40
N ASP A 131 1.87 16.78 -5.74
CA ASP A 131 0.50 16.91 -5.27
C ASP A 131 0.29 16.23 -3.90
N GLY A 132 -0.53 16.84 -3.06
CA GLY A 132 -0.90 16.36 -1.74
C GLY A 132 -2.35 15.87 -1.72
N THR A 133 -2.58 14.62 -1.32
CA THR A 133 -3.90 14.01 -1.22
C THR A 133 -4.29 13.72 0.23
N PHE A 134 -5.35 14.35 0.72
CA PHE A 134 -5.81 14.23 2.10
C PHE A 134 -6.75 13.04 2.34
N ARG A 135 -7.65 12.77 1.39
CA ARG A 135 -8.70 11.72 1.54
C ARG A 135 -8.12 10.31 1.62
N THR A 136 -6.97 10.09 1.01
CA THR A 136 -6.27 8.82 0.90
C THR A 136 -5.10 8.71 1.88
N ALA A 137 -4.86 9.73 2.70
CA ALA A 137 -3.82 9.71 3.70
C ALA A 137 -4.07 8.61 4.74
N PRO A 138 -3.04 7.85 5.17
CA PRO A 138 -3.19 6.94 6.29
C PRO A 138 -3.62 7.73 7.53
N LYS A 139 -4.48 7.15 8.37
CA LYS A 139 -5.19 7.84 9.48
C LYS A 139 -4.33 8.72 10.40
N LEU A 140 -3.05 8.39 10.57
CA LEU A 140 -2.12 9.14 11.41
C LEU A 140 -1.43 10.31 10.70
N PHE A 141 -1.41 10.31 9.38
CA PHE A 141 -0.78 11.35 8.56
C PHE A 141 -1.83 12.34 8.09
N TYR A 142 -1.40 13.59 7.90
CA TYR A 142 -2.25 14.63 7.37
C TYR A 142 -2.50 14.46 5.87
N GLN A 143 -1.47 14.03 5.13
CA GLN A 143 -1.55 13.88 3.68
C GLN A 143 -0.65 12.74 3.18
N SER A 144 -1.06 12.14 2.05
CA SER A 144 -0.15 11.42 1.18
C SER A 144 0.32 12.36 0.08
N TYR A 145 1.62 12.55 -0.03
CA TYR A 145 2.25 13.42 -1.02
C TYR A 145 2.91 12.59 -2.10
N SER A 146 2.89 13.04 -3.35
CA SER A 146 3.56 12.34 -4.43
C SER A 146 4.21 13.29 -5.42
N ILE A 147 5.35 12.87 -5.97
CA ILE A 147 6.05 13.59 -7.04
C ILE A 147 5.97 12.74 -8.31
N HIS A 148 5.53 13.39 -9.37
CA HIS A 148 5.23 12.80 -10.66
C HIS A 148 6.12 13.39 -11.75
N VAL A 149 6.43 12.56 -12.73
CA VAL A 149 7.11 12.98 -13.96
C VAL A 149 6.32 12.54 -15.18
N TRP A 150 6.54 13.24 -16.30
CA TRP A 150 5.95 12.85 -17.57
C TRP A 150 6.89 11.88 -18.29
N ASP A 151 6.51 10.60 -18.31
CA ASP A 151 7.12 9.65 -19.23
C ASP A 151 6.31 9.67 -20.54
N LYS A 152 6.92 9.35 -21.69
CA LYS A 152 6.48 9.63 -23.08
C LYS A 152 4.97 9.53 -23.39
N PHE A 153 4.23 8.73 -22.63
CA PHE A 153 2.81 8.45 -22.85
C PHE A 153 1.88 8.85 -21.68
N SER A 154 2.40 9.18 -20.51
CA SER A 154 1.60 9.41 -19.30
C SER A 154 2.38 10.05 -18.16
N MET A 155 1.70 10.86 -17.34
CA MET A 155 2.19 11.23 -16.01
C MET A 155 2.23 10.01 -15.08
N LYS A 156 3.36 9.79 -14.42
CA LYS A 156 3.54 8.68 -13.48
C LYS A 156 4.03 9.19 -12.13
N PRO A 157 3.41 8.77 -11.01
CA PRO A 157 4.02 8.95 -9.70
C PRO A 157 5.28 8.10 -9.56
N VAL A 158 6.36 8.73 -9.10
CA VAL A 158 7.66 8.08 -8.95
C VAL A 158 8.20 8.16 -7.52
N ILE A 159 7.79 9.20 -6.77
CA ILE A 159 8.06 9.35 -5.34
C ILE A 159 6.73 9.44 -4.60
N TYR A 160 6.68 8.83 -3.42
CA TYR A 160 5.53 8.88 -2.52
C TYR A 160 6.01 9.25 -1.12
N ALA A 161 5.18 9.96 -0.36
CA ALA A 161 5.42 10.23 1.03
C ALA A 161 4.12 10.27 1.83
N ALA A 162 4.23 9.99 3.12
CA ALA A 162 3.20 10.25 4.11
C ALA A 162 3.74 11.35 5.02
N LEU A 163 3.04 12.50 5.05
CA LEU A 163 3.46 13.70 5.77
C LEU A 163 2.49 14.00 6.92
N PRO A 164 2.99 14.33 8.12
CA PRO A 164 2.16 14.50 9.31
C PRO A 164 1.45 15.86 9.37
N ASN A 165 1.86 16.82 8.55
CA ASN A 165 1.28 18.16 8.45
C ASN A 165 1.73 18.82 7.13
N LYS A 166 1.43 20.10 6.98
CA LYS A 166 1.72 20.94 5.80
C LYS A 166 2.70 22.09 6.10
N ASN A 167 3.56 21.92 7.09
CA ASN A 167 4.50 22.96 7.49
C ASN A 167 5.77 22.91 6.63
N THR A 168 6.40 24.05 6.39
CA THR A 168 7.62 24.14 5.57
C THR A 168 8.72 23.19 6.04
N ASN A 169 8.92 23.05 7.35
CA ASN A 169 9.91 22.12 7.92
C ASN A 169 9.68 20.65 7.52
N THR A 170 8.42 20.24 7.39
CA THR A 170 8.05 18.88 6.99
C THR A 170 8.43 18.63 5.53
N TYR A 171 8.13 19.58 4.64
CA TYR A 171 8.54 19.53 3.24
C TYR A 171 10.05 19.61 3.07
N ASP A 172 10.71 20.54 3.77
CA ASP A 172 12.17 20.65 3.79
C ASP A 172 12.79 19.32 4.18
N THR A 173 12.30 18.68 5.24
CA THR A 173 12.86 17.40 5.68
C THR A 173 12.65 16.32 4.61
N PHE A 174 11.44 16.21 4.06
CA PHE A 174 11.16 15.25 2.99
C PHE A 174 12.04 15.45 1.74
N LEU A 175 12.19 16.69 1.28
CA LEU A 175 13.01 17.01 0.10
C LEU A 175 14.49 16.77 0.35
N ASN A 176 15.01 17.11 1.54
CA ASN A 176 16.39 16.81 1.89
C ASN A 176 16.67 15.31 1.93
N GLU A 177 15.76 14.52 2.52
CA GLU A 177 15.85 13.05 2.51
C GLU A 177 15.82 12.51 1.08
N LEU A 178 15.00 13.07 0.19
CA LEU A 178 14.94 12.72 -1.23
C LEU A 178 16.26 13.04 -1.96
N ILE A 179 16.85 14.21 -1.73
CA ILE A 179 18.14 14.60 -2.31
C ILE A 179 19.24 13.64 -1.86
N VAL A 180 19.33 13.35 -0.56
CA VAL A 180 20.30 12.41 0.00
C VAL A 180 20.11 11.02 -0.62
N TYR A 181 18.87 10.54 -0.70
CA TYR A 181 18.57 9.24 -1.31
C TYR A 181 18.97 9.20 -2.79
N ALA A 182 18.72 10.27 -3.55
CA ALA A 182 19.14 10.36 -4.95
C ALA A 182 20.68 10.35 -5.08
N GLN A 183 21.39 11.09 -4.23
CA GLN A 183 22.86 11.12 -4.21
C GLN A 183 23.46 9.73 -3.91
N ILE A 184 22.90 9.00 -2.93
CA ILE A 184 23.31 7.62 -2.61
C ILE A 184 23.13 6.69 -3.83
N ASN A 185 22.11 6.95 -4.66
CA ASN A 185 21.86 6.21 -5.90
C ASN A 185 22.63 6.76 -7.11
N GLY A 186 23.55 7.73 -6.91
CA GLY A 186 24.35 8.32 -7.98
C GLY A 186 23.56 9.21 -8.95
N ILE A 187 22.40 9.71 -8.51
CA ILE A 187 21.51 10.56 -9.32
C ILE A 187 21.57 12.00 -8.80
N SER A 188 21.81 12.95 -9.71
CA SER A 188 21.69 14.37 -9.42
C SER A 188 20.28 14.85 -9.80
N LEU A 189 19.62 15.52 -8.86
CA LEU A 189 18.29 16.09 -9.08
C LEU A 189 18.44 17.56 -9.46
N THR A 190 18.09 17.91 -10.71
CA THR A 190 18.20 19.28 -11.24
C THR A 190 16.95 19.66 -12.07
N PRO A 191 15.77 19.74 -11.44
CA PRO A 191 14.55 20.11 -12.16
C PRO A 191 14.65 21.55 -12.69
N LYS A 192 14.13 21.78 -13.90
CA LYS A 192 13.96 23.11 -14.49
C LYS A 192 12.67 23.79 -14.02
N SER A 193 11.62 23.00 -13.77
CA SER A 193 10.38 23.52 -13.19
C SER A 193 9.67 22.44 -12.39
N ILE A 194 8.92 22.90 -11.38
CA ILE A 194 8.10 22.04 -10.55
C ILE A 194 6.72 22.69 -10.48
N LEU A 195 5.70 21.99 -10.94
CA LEU A 195 4.30 22.39 -10.78
C LEU A 195 3.78 21.79 -9.48
N ILE A 196 3.36 22.64 -8.56
CA ILE A 196 2.79 22.25 -7.26
C ILE A 196 1.50 23.03 -7.02
N ASP A 197 0.69 22.56 -6.10
CA ASP A 197 -0.50 23.28 -5.66
C ASP A 197 -0.15 24.59 -4.93
N PHE A 198 -1.15 25.42 -4.65
CA PHE A 198 -0.97 26.74 -4.02
C PHE A 198 -0.50 26.68 -2.56
N GLU A 199 -0.04 25.53 -2.08
CA GLU A 199 0.43 25.41 -0.72
C GLU A 199 1.79 26.10 -0.55
N MET A 200 1.75 27.28 0.10
CA MET A 200 2.92 28.15 0.26
C MET A 200 4.11 27.46 0.95
N ALA A 201 3.86 26.54 1.87
CA ALA A 201 4.90 25.77 2.55
C ALA A 201 5.67 24.86 1.60
N ALA A 202 4.97 24.15 0.70
CA ALA A 202 5.59 23.34 -0.34
C ALA A 202 6.38 24.23 -1.31
N HIS A 203 5.81 25.37 -1.74
CA HIS A 203 6.50 26.34 -2.59
C HIS A 203 7.82 26.83 -1.99
N GLN A 204 7.82 27.19 -0.71
CA GLN A 204 9.03 27.64 -0.02
C GLN A 204 10.09 26.53 0.03
N ALA A 205 9.69 25.30 0.34
CA ALA A 205 10.61 24.17 0.43
C ALA A 205 11.24 23.81 -0.92
N PHE A 206 10.45 23.72 -1.99
CA PHE A 206 10.98 23.45 -3.34
C PHE A 206 11.84 24.58 -3.91
N SER A 207 11.64 25.82 -3.46
CA SER A 207 12.47 26.95 -3.89
C SER A 207 13.83 26.98 -3.16
N LYS A 208 13.90 26.35 -1.99
CA LYS A 208 15.07 26.35 -1.10
C LYS A 208 16.00 25.17 -1.33
N ASN A 209 15.46 23.96 -1.51
CA ASN A 209 16.20 22.70 -1.61
C ASN A 209 16.26 22.23 -3.06
#